data_AF-A0A5N9DVI6-F1
#
_entry.id   AF-A0A5N9DVI6-F1
#
_cell.length_a   1.000
_cell.length_b   1.000
_cell.length_c   1.000
_cell.angle_alpha   90.00
_cell.angle_beta   90.00
_cell.angle_gamma   90.00
#
_symmetry.space_group_name_H-M   'P 1'
#
loop_
_entity.id
_entity.type
_entity.pdbx_description
1 polymer ?
#
loop_
_entity_poly.entity_id
_entity_poly.type
_entity_poly.pdbx_seq_one_letter_code
_entity_poly.pdbx_strand_id
1 'polypeptide(L)'
;GAGTGAVVGKLGGRERGVKGGIGSAVITLSTGQTVAAAVAVNAVGGIWDYTKGQILAGPRKAGGGFDDSVELLLQGGANAEAGPVNTTIGLVATDAWITKEDANYLARISHDGLALAIRPCHTDRDGDTMFAMATGHNQSTVDLTALGAAAVEVTAQAVLRAVRLATGLGGIPSVSELGA
;
A
#
# COMPACT_ATOMS: atom_id res chain seq x y z
N GLY A 1 -5.57 -15.70 -3.72
CA GLY A 1 -6.34 -14.46 -3.91
C GLY A 1 -5.49 -13.42 -4.63
N ALA A 2 -5.92 -12.16 -4.70
CA ALA A 2 -5.22 -11.11 -5.46
C ALA A 2 -3.73 -10.91 -5.03
N GLY A 3 -3.40 -11.14 -3.75
CA GLY A 3 -2.03 -11.01 -3.24
C GLY A 3 -1.07 -12.17 -3.53
N THR A 4 -1.53 -13.28 -4.10
CA THR A 4 -0.70 -14.49 -4.26
C THR A 4 0.55 -14.21 -5.10
N GLY A 5 0.40 -13.56 -6.26
CA GLY A 5 1.51 -13.22 -7.15
C GLY A 5 2.20 -11.87 -6.86
N ALA A 6 1.73 -11.13 -5.86
CA ALA A 6 2.11 -9.74 -5.61
C ALA A 6 3.56 -9.60 -5.15
N VAL A 7 4.28 -8.63 -5.72
CA VAL A 7 5.70 -8.31 -5.46
C VAL A 7 5.88 -6.79 -5.48
N VAL A 8 6.73 -6.29 -4.59
CA VAL A 8 7.04 -4.85 -4.41
C VAL A 8 8.52 -4.57 -4.67
N GLY A 9 8.90 -3.31 -4.90
CA GLY A 9 10.29 -2.89 -5.07
C GLY A 9 10.96 -3.54 -6.29
N LYS A 10 10.32 -3.46 -7.46
CA LYS A 10 10.69 -4.23 -8.66
C LYS A 10 11.65 -3.50 -9.61
N LEU A 11 12.21 -2.35 -9.20
CA LEU A 11 13.17 -1.63 -10.03
C LEU A 11 14.44 -2.44 -10.25
N GLY A 12 14.88 -2.51 -11.50
CA GLY A 12 15.99 -3.37 -11.91
C GLY A 12 15.66 -4.85 -11.99
N GLY A 13 14.37 -5.24 -11.94
CA GLY A 13 13.90 -6.59 -12.23
C GLY A 13 13.02 -7.20 -11.12
N ARG A 14 12.11 -8.10 -11.50
CA ARG A 14 11.17 -8.76 -10.57
C ARG A 14 11.92 -9.62 -9.55
N GLU A 15 13.01 -10.23 -9.96
CA GLU A 15 13.91 -11.04 -9.13
C GLU A 15 14.56 -10.23 -8.01
N ARG A 16 14.74 -8.92 -8.19
CA ARG A 16 15.18 -8.03 -7.12
C ARG A 16 14.06 -7.67 -6.14
N GLY A 17 12.80 -7.89 -6.51
CA GLY A 17 11.66 -7.55 -5.68
C GLY A 17 11.57 -8.35 -4.38
N VAL A 18 10.65 -7.92 -3.54
CA VAL A 18 10.28 -8.54 -2.27
C VAL A 18 8.81 -8.94 -2.34
N LYS A 19 8.45 -10.03 -1.66
CA LYS A 19 7.08 -10.51 -1.66
C LYS A 19 6.14 -9.46 -1.05
N GLY A 20 5.14 -9.05 -1.84
CA GLY A 20 4.00 -8.28 -1.37
C GLY A 20 2.85 -9.21 -0.97
N GLY A 21 1.63 -8.70 -0.91
CA GLY A 21 0.51 -9.53 -0.48
C GLY A 21 -0.79 -8.78 -0.40
N ILE A 22 -1.71 -9.31 0.42
CA ILE A 22 -2.88 -8.57 0.88
C ILE A 22 -2.64 -8.20 2.33
N GLY A 23 -2.90 -6.94 2.66
CA GLY A 23 -2.93 -6.48 4.03
C GLY A 23 -4.24 -5.80 4.33
N SER A 24 -4.63 -5.84 5.60
CA SER A 24 -5.80 -5.13 6.11
C SER A 24 -5.48 -4.48 7.44
N ALA A 25 -6.14 -3.37 7.72
CA ALA A 25 -6.04 -2.64 8.99
C ALA A 25 -7.39 -2.05 9.35
N VAL A 26 -7.54 -1.63 10.60
CA VAL A 26 -8.77 -1.04 11.13
C VAL A 26 -8.43 0.04 12.15
N ILE A 27 -9.19 1.13 12.13
CA ILE A 27 -9.13 2.24 13.07
C ILE A 27 -10.57 2.53 13.52
N THR A 28 -10.78 2.61 14.82
CA THR A 28 -12.05 3.08 15.40
C THR A 28 -11.85 4.50 15.90
N LEU A 29 -12.68 5.42 15.42
CA LEU A 29 -12.68 6.82 15.84
C LEU A 29 -13.23 6.94 17.27
N SER A 30 -12.90 8.04 17.96
CA SER A 30 -13.44 8.34 19.28
C SER A 30 -14.97 8.48 19.31
N THR A 31 -15.55 8.81 18.17
CA THR A 31 -17.00 8.90 17.92
C THR A 31 -17.66 7.54 17.64
N GLY A 32 -16.89 6.46 17.62
CA GLY A 32 -17.38 5.08 17.51
C GLY A 32 -17.47 4.53 16.08
N GLN A 33 -17.37 5.37 15.04
CA GLN A 33 -17.28 4.88 13.66
C GLN A 33 -15.98 4.11 13.46
N THR A 34 -16.04 3.05 12.66
CA THR A 34 -14.89 2.23 12.28
C THR A 34 -14.55 2.48 10.82
N VAL A 35 -13.26 2.61 10.53
CA VAL A 35 -12.70 2.69 9.18
C VAL A 35 -11.70 1.55 9.02
N ALA A 36 -11.87 0.76 7.98
CA ALA A 36 -10.99 -0.37 7.65
C ALA A 36 -10.45 -0.22 6.23
N ALA A 37 -9.27 -0.77 5.98
CA ALA A 37 -8.77 -0.93 4.63
C ALA A 37 -8.35 -2.38 4.37
N ALA A 38 -8.46 -2.80 3.11
CA ALA A 38 -7.84 -4.00 2.58
C ALA A 38 -7.18 -3.68 1.23
N VAL A 39 -5.89 -4.01 1.09
CA VAL A 39 -5.09 -3.61 -0.07
C VAL A 39 -4.24 -4.79 -0.55
N ALA A 40 -4.32 -5.08 -1.85
CA ALA A 40 -3.40 -5.98 -2.54
C ALA A 40 -2.24 -5.15 -3.13
N VAL A 41 -1.02 -5.40 -2.64
CA VAL A 41 0.14 -4.53 -2.89
C VAL A 41 1.11 -5.19 -3.85
N ASN A 42 1.05 -4.79 -5.13
CA ASN A 42 1.97 -5.21 -6.19
C ASN A 42 2.61 -3.99 -6.86
N ALA A 43 3.10 -3.04 -6.06
CA ALA A 43 3.67 -1.77 -6.50
C ALA A 43 5.04 -1.92 -7.19
N VAL A 44 5.35 -1.05 -8.16
CA VAL A 44 6.73 -0.97 -8.69
C VAL A 44 7.71 -0.42 -7.66
N GLY A 45 7.28 0.59 -6.89
CA GLY A 45 8.07 1.25 -5.86
C GLY A 45 8.36 0.38 -4.65
N GLY A 46 9.30 0.86 -3.84
CA GLY A 46 9.59 0.31 -2.52
C GLY A 46 8.51 0.66 -1.51
N ILE A 47 8.53 -0.03 -0.38
CA ILE A 47 7.63 0.16 0.74
C ILE A 47 8.37 0.89 1.84
N TRP A 48 7.82 2.02 2.25
CA TRP A 48 8.38 2.92 3.25
C TRP A 48 7.59 2.81 4.56
N ASP A 49 8.25 2.44 5.63
CA ASP A 49 7.68 2.47 6.96
C ASP A 49 7.68 3.91 7.48
N TYR A 50 6.63 4.67 7.17
CA TYR A 50 6.48 6.06 7.59
C TYR A 50 6.47 6.24 9.12
N THR A 51 6.14 5.20 9.89
CA THR A 51 6.14 5.26 11.36
C THR A 51 7.55 5.21 11.95
N LYS A 52 8.49 4.58 11.23
CA LYS A 52 9.91 4.46 11.63
C LYS A 52 10.86 5.32 10.81
N GLY A 53 10.39 5.87 9.69
CA GLY A 53 11.21 6.64 8.76
C GLY A 53 12.27 5.80 8.05
N GLN A 54 11.94 4.57 7.64
CA GLN A 54 12.90 3.67 6.99
C GLN A 54 12.27 2.85 5.85
N ILE A 55 13.12 2.32 4.97
CA ILE A 55 12.71 1.36 3.93
C ILE A 55 12.33 0.04 4.61
N LEU A 56 11.08 -0.39 4.43
CA LEU A 56 10.61 -1.72 4.85
C LEU A 56 10.93 -2.78 3.79
N ALA A 57 10.74 -2.44 2.52
CA ALA A 57 11.07 -3.30 1.40
C ALA A 57 11.45 -2.46 0.18
N GLY A 58 12.37 -2.93 -0.63
CA GLY A 58 12.76 -2.29 -1.87
C GLY A 58 13.48 -3.27 -2.78
N PRO A 59 14.02 -2.81 -3.92
CA PRO A 59 14.90 -3.62 -4.74
C PRO A 59 16.05 -4.17 -3.89
N ARG A 60 16.16 -5.50 -3.82
CA ARG A 60 17.20 -6.19 -3.07
C ARG A 60 18.57 -5.91 -3.68
N LYS A 61 19.56 -5.75 -2.80
CA LYS A 61 20.98 -5.64 -3.15
C LYS A 61 21.68 -7.00 -3.02
N ALA A 62 22.71 -7.24 -3.81
CA ALA A 62 23.50 -8.48 -3.76
C ALA A 62 24.15 -8.72 -2.39
N GLY A 63 24.53 -7.65 -1.67
CA GLY A 63 25.12 -7.71 -0.33
C GLY A 63 24.12 -7.65 0.84
N GLY A 64 22.81 -7.73 0.56
CA GLY A 64 21.76 -7.58 1.57
C GLY A 64 21.20 -6.16 1.70
N GLY A 65 20.02 -6.06 2.32
CA GLY A 65 19.24 -4.83 2.40
C GLY A 65 18.63 -4.40 1.07
N PHE A 66 18.15 -3.15 1.05
CA PHE A 66 17.38 -2.59 -0.06
C PHE A 66 18.03 -1.32 -0.62
N ASP A 67 17.77 -1.04 -1.90
CA ASP A 67 17.94 0.27 -2.50
C ASP A 67 16.69 1.13 -2.29
N ASP A 68 16.86 2.45 -2.24
CA ASP A 68 15.75 3.39 -2.34
C ASP A 68 15.29 3.48 -3.82
N SER A 69 14.04 3.16 -4.06
CA SER A 69 13.47 3.18 -5.41
C SER A 69 13.41 4.57 -6.04
N VAL A 70 13.19 5.62 -5.24
CA VAL A 70 13.18 7.00 -5.73
C VAL A 70 14.59 7.41 -6.14
N GLU A 71 15.58 7.10 -5.30
CA GLU A 71 16.98 7.42 -5.60
C GLU A 71 17.47 6.72 -6.88
N LEU A 72 17.16 5.43 -7.04
CA LEU A 72 17.50 4.67 -8.26
C LEU A 72 16.94 5.30 -9.53
N LEU A 73 15.71 5.81 -9.49
CA LEU A 73 15.07 6.48 -10.63
C LEU A 73 15.73 7.82 -10.93
N LEU A 74 15.98 8.63 -9.91
CA LEU A 74 16.58 9.96 -10.07
C LEU A 74 18.03 9.90 -10.57
N GLN A 75 18.77 8.83 -10.25
CA GLN A 75 20.15 8.63 -10.69
C GLN A 75 20.26 7.92 -12.05
N GLY A 76 19.14 7.61 -12.71
CA GLY A 76 19.13 6.90 -14.00
C GLY A 76 19.56 5.43 -13.90
N GLY A 77 19.63 4.86 -12.69
CA GLY A 77 20.08 3.49 -12.44
C GLY A 77 19.04 2.42 -12.77
N ALA A 78 17.81 2.82 -13.11
CA ALA A 78 16.74 1.91 -13.49
C ALA A 78 16.56 1.88 -15.02
N ASN A 79 17.40 1.13 -15.73
CA ASN A 79 17.04 0.60 -17.05
C ASN A 79 15.95 -0.45 -16.86
N ALA A 80 14.75 -0.01 -16.51
CA ALA A 80 13.63 -0.90 -16.32
C ALA A 80 13.05 -1.20 -17.69
N GLU A 81 13.46 -2.31 -18.30
CA GLU A 81 12.70 -2.93 -19.39
C GLU A 81 11.20 -2.89 -19.03
N ALA A 82 10.36 -2.64 -20.03
CA ALA A 82 8.92 -2.54 -19.86
C ALA A 82 8.35 -3.89 -19.42
N GLY A 83 8.45 -4.17 -18.12
CA GLY A 83 7.80 -5.30 -17.47
C GLY A 83 6.29 -5.09 -17.41
N PRO A 84 5.52 -6.15 -17.13
CA PRO A 84 4.07 -6.07 -17.01
C PRO A 84 3.63 -4.99 -16.02
N VAL A 85 2.47 -4.39 -16.30
CA VAL A 85 1.83 -3.37 -15.48
C VAL A 85 1.74 -3.84 -14.02
N ASN A 86 2.22 -3.00 -13.11
CA ASN A 86 2.16 -3.16 -11.67
C ASN A 86 0.82 -2.62 -11.17
N THR A 87 0.33 -3.04 -10.01
CA THR A 87 -1.02 -2.64 -9.58
C THR A 87 -1.14 -2.69 -8.06
N THR A 88 -1.50 -1.58 -7.43
CA THR A 88 -2.00 -1.59 -6.06
C THR A 88 -3.51 -1.37 -6.09
N ILE A 89 -4.28 -2.36 -5.66
CA ILE A 89 -5.75 -2.28 -5.65
C ILE A 89 -6.24 -2.45 -4.23
N GLY A 90 -7.15 -1.59 -3.80
CA GLY A 90 -7.64 -1.61 -2.42
C GLY A 90 -9.04 -1.08 -2.24
N LEU A 91 -9.52 -1.25 -1.02
CA LEU A 91 -10.82 -0.82 -0.52
C LEU A 91 -10.64 -0.13 0.81
N VAL A 92 -11.27 1.03 0.99
CA VAL A 92 -11.57 1.61 2.30
C VAL A 92 -13.05 1.38 2.60
N ALA A 93 -13.35 0.86 3.79
CA ALA A 93 -14.71 0.57 4.23
C ALA A 93 -14.98 1.27 5.56
N THR A 94 -16.20 1.78 5.76
CA THR A 94 -16.64 2.32 7.05
C THR A 94 -18.06 1.90 7.40
N ASP A 95 -18.41 1.88 8.68
CA ASP A 95 -19.79 1.72 9.13
C ASP A 95 -20.55 3.05 9.20
N ALA A 96 -19.88 4.19 9.05
CA ALA A 96 -20.46 5.53 9.05
C ALA A 96 -21.54 5.68 7.97
N TRP A 97 -22.61 6.42 8.28
CA TRP A 97 -23.55 6.88 7.27
C TRP A 97 -22.97 8.06 6.49
N ILE A 98 -22.67 7.86 5.20
CA ILE A 98 -22.07 8.86 4.32
C ILE A 98 -22.74 8.88 2.94
N THR A 99 -22.60 9.99 2.22
CA THR A 99 -23.10 10.15 0.86
C THR A 99 -22.21 9.45 -0.18
N LYS A 100 -22.64 9.43 -1.45
CA LYS A 100 -21.81 8.91 -2.55
C LYS A 100 -20.61 9.80 -2.82
N GLU A 101 -20.78 11.10 -2.64
CA GLU A 101 -19.76 12.13 -2.78
C GLU A 101 -18.69 11.96 -1.70
N ASP A 102 -19.11 11.73 -0.45
CA ASP A 102 -18.20 11.43 0.67
C ASP A 102 -17.44 10.12 0.43
N ALA A 103 -18.11 9.06 -0.07
CA ALA A 103 -17.43 7.81 -0.41
C ALA A 103 -16.40 8.03 -1.53
N ASN A 104 -16.74 8.78 -2.57
CA ASN A 104 -15.78 9.14 -3.63
C ASN A 104 -14.59 9.96 -3.07
N TYR A 105 -14.85 10.86 -2.12
CA TYR A 105 -13.80 11.58 -1.39
C TYR A 105 -12.89 10.62 -0.61
N LEU A 106 -13.44 9.64 0.13
CA LEU A 106 -12.66 8.64 0.86
C LEU A 106 -11.81 7.77 -0.07
N ALA A 107 -12.39 7.34 -1.20
CA ALA A 107 -11.64 6.61 -2.23
C ALA A 107 -10.45 7.42 -2.72
N ARG A 108 -10.68 8.69 -3.10
CA ARG A 108 -9.62 9.59 -3.56
C ARG A 108 -8.54 9.82 -2.51
N ILE A 109 -8.91 10.21 -1.29
CA ILE A 109 -7.92 10.57 -0.26
C ILE A 109 -7.12 9.36 0.23
N SER A 110 -7.68 8.15 0.14
CA SER A 110 -6.94 6.93 0.50
C SER A 110 -5.68 6.70 -0.36
N HIS A 111 -5.60 7.29 -1.56
CA HIS A 111 -4.37 7.31 -2.36
C HIS A 111 -3.21 8.02 -1.64
N ASP A 112 -3.48 9.00 -0.77
CA ASP A 112 -2.42 9.62 0.04
C ASP A 112 -1.83 8.60 1.03
N GLY A 113 -2.62 7.65 1.49
CA GLY A 113 -2.15 6.51 2.29
C GLY A 113 -1.24 5.57 1.51
N LEU A 114 -1.51 5.39 0.21
CA LEU A 114 -0.58 4.70 -0.69
C LEU A 114 0.73 5.49 -0.81
N ALA A 115 0.67 6.81 -1.02
CA ALA A 115 1.86 7.66 -1.16
C ALA A 115 2.72 7.73 0.12
N LEU A 116 2.12 7.62 1.31
CA LEU A 116 2.85 7.52 2.58
C LEU A 116 3.68 6.23 2.68
N ALA A 117 3.15 5.12 2.15
CA ALA A 117 3.72 3.78 2.35
C ALA A 117 4.44 3.21 1.11
N ILE A 118 4.24 3.77 -0.08
CA ILE A 118 4.77 3.26 -1.36
C ILE A 118 5.53 4.39 -2.07
N ARG A 119 6.80 4.14 -2.39
CA ARG A 119 7.70 5.17 -2.94
C ARG A 119 8.51 4.66 -4.14
N PRO A 120 8.33 5.24 -5.34
CA PRO A 120 7.15 6.03 -5.73
C PRO A 120 5.90 5.16 -5.88
N CYS A 121 4.72 5.74 -5.69
CA CYS A 121 3.44 5.20 -6.14
C CYS A 121 2.96 5.96 -7.39
N HIS A 122 1.85 5.53 -8.00
CA HIS A 122 1.22 6.22 -9.13
C HIS A 122 2.16 6.45 -10.31
N THR A 123 3.08 5.52 -10.53
CA THR A 123 3.91 5.56 -11.73
C THR A 123 3.06 5.27 -12.96
N ASP A 124 3.56 5.62 -14.15
CA ASP A 124 2.96 5.25 -15.44
C ASP A 124 2.84 3.72 -15.63
N ARG A 125 3.54 2.95 -14.78
CA ARG A 125 3.51 1.48 -14.73
C ARG A 125 2.55 0.93 -13.68
N ASP A 126 1.94 1.76 -12.85
CA ASP A 126 1.02 1.33 -11.78
C ASP A 126 -0.44 1.57 -12.18
N GLY A 127 -1.27 0.53 -12.06
CA GLY A 127 -2.73 0.60 -12.15
C GLY A 127 -3.37 0.88 -10.79
N ASP A 128 -2.85 1.84 -10.01
CA ASP A 128 -3.33 2.05 -8.65
C ASP A 128 -4.80 2.45 -8.60
N THR A 129 -5.61 1.71 -7.83
CA THR A 129 -7.06 1.93 -7.75
C THR A 129 -7.57 1.69 -6.34
N MET A 130 -8.20 2.69 -5.74
CA MET A 130 -8.88 2.58 -4.46
C MET A 130 -10.40 2.71 -4.62
N PHE A 131 -11.12 1.79 -4.00
CA PHE A 131 -12.57 1.85 -3.85
C PHE A 131 -12.93 2.29 -2.43
N ALA A 132 -14.11 2.88 -2.26
CA ALA A 132 -14.68 3.15 -0.95
C ALA A 132 -16.08 2.57 -0.82
N MET A 133 -16.41 2.06 0.36
CA MET A 133 -17.77 1.64 0.70
C MET A 133 -18.16 2.02 2.12
N ALA A 134 -19.46 2.17 2.34
CA ALA A 134 -20.02 2.41 3.66
C ALA A 134 -21.27 1.57 3.88
N THR A 135 -21.39 0.95 5.05
CA THR A 135 -22.59 0.16 5.39
C THR A 135 -23.71 1.03 5.96
N GLY A 136 -23.38 2.21 6.50
CA GLY A 136 -24.35 3.13 7.09
C GLY A 136 -25.01 2.64 8.39
N HIS A 137 -24.40 1.67 9.07
CA HIS A 137 -24.94 1.15 10.34
C HIS A 137 -24.71 2.10 11.53
N ASN A 138 -23.67 2.94 11.47
CA ASN A 138 -23.39 3.95 12.48
C ASN A 138 -23.94 5.30 12.04
N GLN A 139 -24.98 5.76 12.75
CA GLN A 139 -25.72 7.00 12.49
C GLN A 139 -25.20 8.20 13.29
N SER A 140 -24.08 8.04 14.01
CA SER A 140 -23.46 9.13 14.74
C SER A 140 -22.98 10.22 13.79
N THR A 141 -22.99 11.48 14.25
CA THR A 141 -22.52 12.62 13.45
C THR A 141 -21.13 12.36 12.87
N VAL A 142 -21.02 12.54 11.56
CA VAL A 142 -19.79 12.29 10.81
C VAL A 142 -18.95 13.57 10.76
N ASP A 143 -17.72 13.48 11.25
CA ASP A 143 -16.66 14.41 10.87
C ASP A 143 -15.90 13.81 9.67
N LEU A 144 -16.16 14.37 8.49
CA LEU A 144 -15.56 13.88 7.24
C LEU A 144 -14.03 14.06 7.24
N THR A 145 -13.51 15.06 7.96
CA THR A 145 -12.06 15.29 8.08
C THR A 145 -11.42 14.15 8.89
N ALA A 146 -12.04 13.77 10.01
CA ALA A 146 -11.58 12.66 10.83
C ALA A 146 -11.67 11.31 10.07
N LEU A 147 -12.76 11.07 9.34
CA LEU A 147 -12.88 9.89 8.47
C LEU A 147 -11.81 9.87 7.36
N GLY A 148 -11.56 11.02 6.72
CA GLY A 148 -10.52 11.15 5.71
C GLY A 148 -9.13 10.85 6.26
N ALA A 149 -8.78 11.41 7.42
CA ALA A 149 -7.52 11.11 8.09
C ALA A 149 -7.38 9.62 8.45
N ALA A 150 -8.45 9.01 8.97
CA ALA A 150 -8.47 7.58 9.26
C ALA A 150 -8.35 6.73 7.97
N ALA A 151 -8.96 7.14 6.87
CA ALA A 151 -8.86 6.46 5.58
C ALA A 151 -7.42 6.46 5.03
N VAL A 152 -6.71 7.57 5.14
CA VAL A 152 -5.29 7.68 4.78
C VAL A 152 -4.44 6.74 5.64
N GLU A 153 -4.56 6.88 6.97
CA GLU A 153 -3.75 6.14 7.93
C GLU A 153 -3.99 4.64 7.84
N VAL A 154 -5.25 4.19 7.80
CA VAL A 154 -5.60 2.77 7.73
C VAL A 154 -5.16 2.14 6.41
N THR A 155 -5.16 2.91 5.31
CA THR A 155 -4.64 2.44 4.02
C THR A 155 -3.13 2.24 4.08
N ALA A 156 -2.39 3.21 4.63
CA ALA A 156 -0.94 3.08 4.81
C ALA A 156 -0.59 1.89 5.72
N GLN A 157 -1.31 1.69 6.82
CA GLN A 157 -1.14 0.53 7.71
C GLN A 157 -1.45 -0.81 7.01
N ALA A 158 -2.49 -0.85 6.18
CA ALA A 158 -2.83 -2.03 5.39
C ALA A 158 -1.69 -2.38 4.40
N VAL A 159 -1.10 -1.39 3.75
CA VAL A 159 0.07 -1.59 2.87
C VAL A 159 1.26 -2.16 3.64
N LEU A 160 1.62 -1.57 4.79
CA LEU A 160 2.71 -2.09 5.62
C LEU A 160 2.45 -3.53 6.07
N ARG A 161 1.22 -3.83 6.49
CA ARG A 161 0.83 -5.20 6.89
C ARG A 161 0.88 -6.18 5.73
N ALA A 162 0.51 -5.79 4.52
CA ALA A 162 0.55 -6.65 3.34
C ALA A 162 1.95 -7.21 3.07
N VAL A 163 2.97 -6.42 3.38
CA VAL A 163 4.38 -6.74 3.13
C VAL A 163 4.99 -7.44 4.34
N ARG A 164 4.73 -6.94 5.56
CA ARG A 164 5.20 -7.56 6.82
C ARG A 164 4.70 -8.99 7.01
N LEU A 165 3.46 -9.27 6.63
CA LEU A 165 2.81 -10.57 6.82
C LEU A 165 2.93 -11.48 5.60
N ALA A 166 3.60 -11.04 4.53
CA ALA A 166 3.83 -11.88 3.36
C ALA A 166 4.76 -13.06 3.68
N THR A 167 4.56 -14.17 2.99
CA THR A 167 5.44 -15.34 3.00
C THR A 167 6.01 -15.54 1.61
N GLY A 168 7.30 -15.87 1.51
CA GLY A 168 7.97 -16.05 0.22
C GLY A 168 7.26 -17.03 -0.70
N LEU A 169 7.32 -16.78 -2.01
CA LEU A 169 6.71 -17.65 -3.02
C LEU A 169 7.44 -17.53 -4.36
N GLY A 170 7.67 -18.66 -5.02
CA GLY A 170 8.21 -18.70 -6.39
C GLY A 170 9.60 -18.07 -6.51
N GLY A 171 10.46 -18.26 -5.51
CA GLY A 171 11.82 -17.70 -5.47
C GLY A 171 11.89 -16.22 -5.08
N ILE A 172 10.75 -15.57 -4.80
CA ILE A 172 10.70 -14.20 -4.27
C ILE A 172 10.51 -14.26 -2.74
N PRO A 173 11.49 -13.79 -1.94
CA PRO A 173 11.43 -13.88 -0.49
C PRO A 173 10.54 -12.80 0.14
N SER A 174 10.04 -13.04 1.35
CA SER A 174 9.40 -12.03 2.19
C SER A 174 10.41 -11.20 2.98
N VAL A 175 9.97 -10.09 3.58
CA VAL A 175 10.82 -9.28 4.49
C VAL A 175 11.31 -10.08 5.70
N SER A 176 10.45 -10.94 6.26
CA SER A 176 10.79 -11.79 7.42
C SER A 176 11.87 -12.83 7.11
N GLU A 177 11.88 -13.36 5.88
CA GLU A 177 12.91 -14.31 5.41
C GLU A 177 14.26 -13.62 5.14
N LEU A 178 14.26 -12.30 4.91
CA LEU A 178 15.47 -11.51 4.66
C LEU A 178 16.13 -10.98 5.94
N GLY A 179 15.53 -11.21 7.11
CA GLY A 179 16.02 -10.68 8.38
C GLY A 179 15.97 -9.15 8.48
N ALA A 180 15.04 -8.53 7.73
CA ALA A 180 14.81 -7.08 7.68
C ALA A 180 13.67 -6.64 8.60
#